data_AF-A0A4Y7PHA7-F1
#
_entry.id   AF-A0A4Y7PHA7-F1
#
_cell.length_a   1.000
_cell.length_b   1.000
_cell.length_c   1.000
_cell.angle_alpha   90.00
_cell.angle_beta   90.00
_cell.angle_gamma   90.00
#
_symmetry.space_group_name_H-M   'P 1'
#
loop_
_entity.id
_entity.type
_entity.pdbx_description
1 polymer ?
#
loop_
_entity_poly.entity_id
_entity_poly.type
_entity_poly.pdbx_seq_one_letter_code
_entity_poly.pdbx_strand_id
1 'polypeptide(L)' 'VRSYRQSNLSATYAFSLALQPIEGIAFLHQHRIAHQDIMPSNAVVDEHSRRFYVIDFSLSK' A
#
# COMPACT_ATOMS: atom_id res chain seq x y z
N VAL A 1 -10.85 16.42 9.99
CA VAL A 1 -11.47 15.81 8.78
C VAL A 1 -10.39 15.69 7.72
N ARG A 2 -9.81 14.50 7.52
CA ARG A 2 -8.79 14.29 6.47
C ARG A 2 -9.51 14.27 5.13
N SER A 3 -9.43 15.37 4.39
CA SER A 3 -9.96 15.48 3.05
C SER A 3 -9.13 14.60 2.11
N TYR A 4 -9.64 13.43 1.75
CA TYR A 4 -9.13 12.68 0.61
C TYR A 4 -9.38 13.54 -0.63
N ARG A 5 -8.34 14.24 -1.08
CA ARG A 5 -8.40 15.00 -2.31
C ARG A 5 -8.47 13.96 -3.43
N GLN A 6 -9.68 13.66 -3.93
CA GLN A 6 -9.87 12.85 -5.12
C GLN A 6 -9.41 13.67 -6.33
N SER A 7 -8.10 13.70 -6.56
CA SER A 7 -7.56 13.97 -7.89
C SER A 7 -7.96 12.83 -8.80
N ASN A 8 -8.47 13.12 -10.00
CA ASN A 8 -8.64 12.10 -11.04
C ASN A 8 -7.27 11.46 -11.32
N LEU A 9 -7.07 10.24 -10.83
CA LEU A 9 -5.87 9.45 -11.12
C LEU A 9 -5.95 9.01 -12.57
N SER A 10 -4.84 9.10 -13.31
CA SER A 10 -4.80 8.43 -14.62
C SER A 10 -4.99 6.92 -14.41
N ALA A 11 -5.64 6.24 -15.34
CA ALA A 11 -5.84 4.80 -15.26
C ALA A 11 -4.51 4.05 -15.08
N THR A 12 -3.44 4.52 -15.74
CA THR A 12 -2.07 3.99 -15.59
C THR A 12 -1.54 4.14 -14.17
N TYR A 13 -1.75 5.30 -13.54
CA TYR A 13 -1.28 5.53 -12.18
C TYR A 13 -2.09 4.72 -11.17
N ALA A 14 -3.41 4.69 -11.31
CA ALA A 14 -4.29 3.85 -10.49
C ALA A 14 -3.90 2.37 -10.58
N PHE A 15 -3.65 1.87 -11.79
CA PHE A 15 -3.19 0.49 -12.00
C PHE A 15 -1.83 0.24 -11.35
N SER A 16 -0.86 1.15 -11.51
CA SER A 16 0.46 1.02 -10.86
C SER A 16 0.36 1.06 -9.33
N LEU A 17 -0.54 1.84 -8.76
CA LEU A 17 -0.75 1.91 -7.31
C LEU A 17 -1.43 0.64 -6.78
N ALA A 18 -2.31 0.02 -7.56
CA ALA A 18 -2.97 -1.23 -7.18
C ALA A 18 -2.01 -2.44 -7.18
N LEU A 19 -0.97 -2.44 -8.02
CA LEU A 19 0.01 -3.53 -8.08
C LEU A 19 1.02 -3.51 -6.92
N GLN A 20 1.48 -2.34 -6.50
CA GLN A 20 2.52 -2.22 -5.47
C GLN A 20 2.19 -2.92 -4.13
N PRO A 21 0.94 -2.86 -3.60
CA PRO A 21 0.57 -3.63 -2.41
C PRO A 21 0.69 -5.14 -2.61
N ILE A 22 0.35 -5.66 -3.79
CA ILE A 22 0.43 -7.08 -4.12
C ILE A 22 1.90 -7.53 -4.11
N GLU A 23 2.77 -6.74 -4.72
CA GLU A 23 4.22 -6.97 -4.71
C GLU A 23 4.79 -6.94 -3.29
N GLY A 24 4.39 -5.96 -2.48
CA GLY A 24 4.80 -5.83 -1.09
C GLY A 24 4.36 -7.03 -0.23
N ILE A 25 3.12 -7.49 -0.37
CA ILE A 25 2.60 -8.66 0.35
C ILE A 25 3.30 -9.95 -0.12
N ALA A 26 3.54 -10.10 -1.43
CA ALA A 26 4.27 -11.23 -1.97
C ALA A 26 5.70 -11.29 -1.40
N PHE A 27 6.37 -10.14 -1.30
CA PHE A 27 7.68 -10.03 -0.65
C PHE A 27 7.63 -10.46 0.82
N LEU A 28 6.62 -10.02 1.59
CA LEU A 28 6.46 -10.44 2.99
C LEU A 28 6.25 -11.95 3.10
N HIS A 29 5.39 -12.53 2.27
CA HIS A 29 5.11 -13.97 2.27
C HIS A 29 6.35 -14.81 1.90
N GLN A 30 7.20 -14.34 0.98
CA GLN A 30 8.48 -14.98 0.69
C GLN A 30 9.40 -15.06 1.92
N HIS A 31 9.28 -14.10 2.83
CA HIS A 31 10.02 -14.04 4.09
C HIS A 31 9.26 -14.66 5.26
N ARG A 32 8.18 -15.41 4.98
CA ARG A 32 7.29 -16.03 5.98
C ARG A 32 6.66 -15.04 6.95
N ILE A 33 6.47 -13.79 6.52
CA ILE A 33 5.78 -12.75 7.28
C ILE A 33 4.36 -12.62 6.74
N ALA A 34 3.35 -12.86 7.58
CA ALA A 34 1.97 -12.51 7.31
C ALA A 34 1.67 -11.15 7.97
N HIS A 35 1.28 -10.13 7.20
CA HIS A 35 0.97 -8.81 7.77
C HIS A 35 -0.28 -8.83 8.69
N GLN A 36 -1.28 -9.63 8.31
CA GLN A 36 -2.56 -9.85 8.99
C GLN A 36 -3.52 -8.65 9.10
N ASP A 37 -3.05 -7.42 8.86
CA ASP A 37 -3.88 -6.21 8.94
C ASP A 37 -3.73 -5.29 7.70
N ILE A 38 -3.98 -5.86 6.52
CA ILE A 38 -3.90 -5.12 5.25
C ILE A 38 -5.18 -4.31 5.04
N MET A 39 -5.11 -3.01 5.31
CA MET A 39 -6.20 -2.06 5.10
C MET A 39 -5.67 -0.67 4.70
N PRO A 40 -6.49 0.22 4.09
CA PRO A 40 -6.02 1.52 3.60
C PRO A 40 -5.41 2.44 4.66
N SER A 41 -5.74 2.29 5.96
CA SER A 41 -5.10 3.07 7.04
C SER A 41 -3.67 2.65 7.32
N ASN A 42 -3.30 1.42 6.95
CA ASN A 42 -1.96 0.84 7.11
C ASN A 42 -1.16 0.88 5.80
N ALA A 43 -1.56 1.81 4.92
CA ALA A 43 -0.93 2.08 3.64
C ALA A 43 -0.54 3.55 3.55
N VAL A 44 0.70 3.80 3.16
CA VAL A 44 1.19 5.15 2.89
C VAL A 44 1.61 5.23 1.44
N VAL A 45 1.18 6.28 0.74
CA VAL A 45 1.63 6.59 -0.61
C VAL A 45 2.39 7.91 -0.57
N ASP A 46 3.63 7.89 -1.04
CA ASP A 46 4.38 9.11 -1.31
C ASP A 46 3.91 9.70 -2.64
N GLU A 47 3.35 10.92 -2.61
CA GLU A 47 2.80 11.58 -3.80
C GLU A 47 3.89 12.01 -4.81
N HIS A 48 5.12 12.25 -4.36
CA HIS A 48 6.24 12.66 -5.20
C HIS A 48 6.88 11.45 -5.87
N SER A 49 7.23 10.42 -5.11
CA SER A 49 7.88 9.21 -5.61
C SER A 49 6.90 8.17 -6.16
N ARG A 50 5.60 8.35 -5.89
CA ARG A 50 4.51 7.43 -6.27
C ARG A 50 4.68 6.02 -5.72
N ARG A 51 5.42 5.90 -4.62
CA ARG A 51 5.71 4.63 -3.94
C ARG A 51 4.68 4.34 -2.87
N PHE A 52 4.25 3.09 -2.82
CA PHE A 52 3.40 2.54 -1.78
C PHE A 52 4.24 1.86 -0.70
N TYR A 53 3.87 2.07 0.56
CA TYR A 53 4.50 1.48 1.73
C TYR A 53 3.43 0.81 2.59
N VAL A 54 3.69 -0.44 2.97
CA VAL A 54 2.95 -1.13 4.03
C VAL A 54 3.52 -0.67 5.37
N ILE A 55 2.65 -0.25 6.29
CA ILE A 55 3.03 0.18 7.64
C ILE A 55 2.23 -0.62 8.69
N ASP A 56 2.63 -0.48 9.95
CA ASP A 56 1.99 -1.12 11.11
C ASP A 56 2.03 -2.66 11.10
N PHE A 57 3.18 -3.21 11.50
CA PHE A 57 3.41 -4.65 11.62
C PHE A 57 3.06 -5.22 13.01
N SER A 58 2.27 -4.50 13.81
CA SER A 58 2.00 -4.89 15.20
C SER A 58 1.30 -6.25 15.35
N LEU A 59 0.57 -6.69 14.31
CA LEU A 59 -0.12 -7.99 14.25
C LEU A 59 0.60 -9.02 13.37
N SER A 60 1.79 -8.70 12.85
CA SER A 60 2.49 -9.58 11.93
C SER A 60 3.10 -10.81 12.61
N LYS A 61 3.20 -11.90 11.85
CA LYS A 61 3.79 -13.19 12.29
C LYS A 61 4.71 -13.76 11.24
#